data_AF-A0A1K1NU80-F1
#
_entry.id   AF-A0A1K1NU80-F1
#
_cell.length_a   1.000
_cell.length_b   1.000
_cell.length_c   1.000
_cell.angle_alpha   90.00
_cell.angle_beta   90.00
_cell.angle_gamma   90.00
#
_symmetry.space_group_name_H-M   'P 1'
#
loop_
_entity.id
_entity.type
_entity.pdbx_description
1 polymer ?
#
loop_
_entity_poly.entity_id
_entity_poly.type
_entity_poly.pdbx_seq_one_letter_code
_entity_poly.pdbx_strand_id
1 'polypeptide(L)' 'MEIMSSIGAWQIILLLLVILIPGLMFLSLFKLSKSALPSDRKIIWTIIILLFPFFGATAYLLVGHNSAVE' A
#
# COMPACT_ATOMS: atom_id res chain seq x y z
N MET A 1 -40.24 10.60 1.20
CA MET A 1 -39.16 9.60 1.31
C MET A 1 -37.94 10.22 0.66
N GLU A 2 -37.28 11.11 1.39
CA GLU A 2 -36.13 11.87 0.90
C GLU A 2 -34.88 10.99 0.98
N ILE A 3 -34.71 10.10 -0.01
CA ILE A 3 -33.46 9.38 -0.24
C ILE A 3 -32.68 10.12 -1.33
N MET A 4 -32.53 11.43 -1.18
CA MET A 4 -31.60 12.22 -1.99
C MET A 4 -30.31 12.39 -1.17
N SER A 5 -29.53 11.32 -1.13
CA SER A 5 -28.14 11.36 -0.69
C SER A 5 -27.36 12.23 -1.68
N SER A 6 -27.21 13.51 -1.37
CA SER A 6 -26.20 14.35 -2.01
C SER A 6 -24.83 13.76 -1.63
N ILE A 7 -24.18 13.06 -2.56
CA ILE A 7 -22.82 12.55 -2.36
C ILE A 7 -21.94 13.76 -2.06
N GLY A 8 -21.52 13.88 -0.80
CA GLY A 8 -20.60 14.93 -0.38
C GLY A 8 -19.19 14.62 -0.84
N ALA A 9 -18.37 15.67 -0.92
CA ALA A 9 -16.96 15.53 -1.29
C ALA A 9 -16.19 14.55 -0.38
N TRP A 10 -16.59 14.42 0.88
CA TRP A 10 -15.94 13.52 1.84
C TRP A 10 -16.19 12.03 1.54
N GLN A 11 -17.35 11.65 1.00
CA GLN A 11 -17.60 10.27 0.56
C GLN A 11 -16.72 9.89 -0.64
N ILE A 12 -16.47 10.83 -1.55
CA ILE A 12 -15.55 10.62 -2.69
C ILE A 12 -14.12 10.42 -2.18
N ILE A 13 -13.70 11.19 -1.19
CA ILE A 13 -12.38 11.03 -0.55
C ILE A 13 -12.27 9.65 0.11
N LEU A 14 -13.31 9.19 0.82
CA LEU A 14 -13.31 7.85 1.41
C LEU A 14 -13.24 6.74 0.36
N LEU A 15 -13.98 6.85 -0.74
CA LEU A 15 -13.91 5.91 -1.86
C LEU A 15 -12.49 5.85 -2.46
N LEU A 16 -11.87 7.01 -2.65
CA LEU A 16 -10.48 7.09 -3.12
C LEU A 16 -9.53 6.39 -2.15
N LEU A 17 -9.63 6.60 -0.84
CA LEU A 17 -8.79 5.94 0.15
C LEU A 17 -8.99 4.42 0.16
N VAL A 18 -10.24 3.96 0.07
CA VAL A 18 -10.60 2.54 0.04
C VAL A 18 -10.02 1.83 -1.19
N ILE A 19 -9.85 2.52 -2.32
CA ILE A 19 -9.28 1.94 -3.54
C ILE A 19 -7.75 2.06 -3.54
N LEU A 20 -7.23 3.23 -3.17
CA LEU A 20 -5.80 3.54 -3.28
C LEU A 20 -4.96 2.79 -2.25
N ILE A 21 -5.42 2.65 -1.00
CA ILE A 21 -4.63 2.00 0.05
C ILE A 21 -4.38 0.52 -0.28
N PRO A 22 -5.40 -0.30 -0.61
CA PRO A 22 -5.17 -1.68 -1.02
C PRO A 22 -4.36 -1.76 -2.32
N GLY A 23 -4.63 -0.86 -3.29
CA GLY A 23 -3.86 -0.81 -4.53
C GLY A 23 -2.37 -0.61 -4.30
N LEU A 24 -2.00 0.34 -3.43
CA LEU A 24 -0.61 0.62 -3.05
C LEU A 24 0.01 -0.58 -2.32
N MET A 25 -0.74 -1.20 -1.41
CA MET A 25 -0.33 -2.39 -0.67
C MET A 25 -0.02 -3.54 -1.62
N PHE A 26 -0.95 -3.92 -2.51
CA PHE A 26 -0.72 -5.01 -3.47
C PHE A 26 0.45 -4.71 -4.41
N LEU A 27 0.59 -3.47 -4.88
CA LEU A 27 1.70 -3.06 -5.74
C LEU A 27 3.05 -3.18 -5.02
N SER A 28 3.11 -2.79 -3.74
CA SER A 28 4.33 -2.91 -2.93
C SER A 28 4.70 -4.38 -2.67
N LEU A 29 3.73 -5.24 -2.35
CA LEU A 29 3.96 -6.68 -2.16
C LEU A 29 4.38 -7.36 -3.48
N PHE A 30 3.78 -6.97 -4.60
CA PHE A 30 4.18 -7.47 -5.91
C PHE A 30 5.64 -7.12 -6.22
N LYS A 31 6.03 -5.85 -6.02
CA LYS A 31 7.43 -5.42 -6.16
C LYS A 31 8.36 -6.11 -5.17
N LEU A 32 7.91 -6.35 -3.93
CA LEU A 32 8.67 -7.07 -2.92
C LEU A 32 8.94 -8.52 -3.32
N SER A 33 7.93 -9.21 -3.85
CA SER A 33 8.09 -10.56 -4.38
C SER A 33 9.13 -10.62 -5.51
N LYS A 34 9.14 -9.62 -6.39
CA LYS A 34 10.09 -9.51 -7.52
C LYS A 34 11.48 -8.98 -7.14
N SER A 35 11.66 -8.44 -5.94
CA SER A 35 12.95 -7.89 -5.51
C SER A 35 14.02 -8.98 -5.33
N ALA A 36 15.28 -8.62 -5.45
CA ALA A 36 16.43 -9.48 -5.15
C ALA A 36 16.77 -9.53 -3.64
N LEU A 37 15.93 -8.94 -2.78
CA LEU A 37 16.20 -8.88 -1.34
C LEU A 37 16.33 -10.29 -0.73
N PRO A 38 17.23 -10.48 0.25
CA PRO A 38 17.30 -11.71 1.04
C PRO A 38 15.95 -12.05 1.68
N SER A 39 15.66 -13.34 1.84
CA SER A 39 14.39 -13.84 2.38
C SER A 39 14.02 -13.20 3.72
N ASP A 40 14.99 -13.03 4.61
CA ASP A 40 14.75 -12.43 5.93
C ASP A 40 14.25 -10.98 5.82
N ARG A 41 14.87 -10.19 4.94
CA ARG A 41 14.47 -8.80 4.67
C ARG A 41 13.11 -8.75 3.95
N LYS A 42 12.82 -9.71 3.07
CA LYS A 42 11.51 -9.82 2.43
C LYS A 42 10.41 -10.09 3.45
N ILE A 43 10.65 -10.99 4.41
CA ILE A 43 9.69 -11.30 5.46
C ILE A 43 9.41 -10.05 6.32
N ILE A 44 10.46 -9.32 6.73
CA ILE A 44 10.31 -8.08 7.51
C ILE A 44 9.45 -7.06 6.75
N TRP A 45 9.76 -6.79 5.48
CA TRP A 45 8.98 -5.85 4.67
C TRP A 45 7.54 -6.33 4.46
N THR A 46 7.34 -7.64 4.29
CA THR A 46 6.00 -8.23 4.14
C THR A 46 5.16 -7.97 5.38
N ILE A 47 5.72 -8.20 6.58
CA ILE A 47 5.05 -7.95 7.85
C ILE A 47 4.71 -6.45 8.01
N ILE A 48 5.66 -5.56 7.69
CA ILE A 48 5.45 -4.11 7.77
C ILE A 48 4.32 -3.65 6.84
N ILE A 49 4.29 -4.13 5.59
CA ILE A 49 3.25 -3.80 4.61
C ILE A 49 1.89 -4.37 5.03
N LEU A 50 1.84 -5.58 5.61
CA LEU A 50 0.60 -6.19 6.09
C LEU A 50 0.01 -5.45 7.30
N LEU A 51 0.86 -5.06 8.27
CA LEU A 51 0.42 -4.36 9.48
C LEU A 51 0.08 -2.89 9.21
N PHE A 52 0.81 -2.25 8.30
CA PHE A 52 0.61 -0.85 7.94
C PHE A 52 0.49 -0.71 6.41
N PRO A 53 -0.67 -1.02 5.81
CA PRO A 53 -0.87 -1.07 4.36
C PRO A 53 -0.47 0.19 3.62
N PHE A 54 -0.78 1.36 4.19
CA PHE A 54 -0.37 2.63 3.63
C PHE A 54 1.12 2.87 3.92
N PHE A 55 1.48 3.14 5.18
CA PHE A 55 2.85 3.54 5.54
C PHE A 55 3.93 2.52 5.16
N GLY A 56 3.67 1.23 5.37
CA GLY A 56 4.60 0.16 5.03
C GLY A 56 4.80 0.00 3.53
N ALA A 57 3.73 0.11 2.73
CA ALA A 57 3.84 0.10 1.28
C ALA A 57 4.60 1.32 0.76
N THR A 58 4.30 2.53 1.26
CA THR A 58 5.02 3.74 0.86
C THR A 58 6.50 3.67 1.26
N ALA A 59 6.81 3.23 2.49
CA ALA A 59 8.18 3.08 2.96
C ALA A 59 8.97 2.05 2.13
N TYR A 60 8.35 0.92 1.78
CA TYR A 60 8.98 -0.08 0.92
C TYR A 60 9.27 0.49 -0.47
N LEU A 61 8.31 1.21 -1.07
CA LEU A 61 8.46 1.76 -2.40
C LEU A 61 9.51 2.89 -2.47
N LEU A 62 9.65 3.68 -1.42
CA LEU A 62 10.61 4.78 -1.36
C LEU A 62 12.03 4.32 -0.99
N VAL A 63 12.15 3.41 -0.03
CA VAL A 63 13.44 3.03 0.57
C VAL A 63 13.79 1.58 0.25
N GLY A 64 12.88 0.65 0.55
CA GLY A 64 13.12 -0.79 0.43
C GLY A 64 13.41 -1.27 -1.00
N HIS A 65 12.86 -0.60 -2.02
CA HIS A 65 13.08 -0.92 -3.42
C HIS A 65 14.51 -0.58 -3.91
N ASN A 66 15.09 0.53 -3.42
CA ASN A 66 16.40 0.99 -3.87
C ASN A 66 17.55 0.22 -3.21
N SER A 67 17.33 -0.33 -2.01
CA SER A 67 18.30 -1.21 -1.33
C SER A 67 18.49 -2.59 -2.00
N ALA A 68 17.81 -2.87 -3.11
CA ALA A 68 18.00 -4.06 -3.92
C ALA A 68 18.90 -3.83 -5.15
N VAL A 69 19.36 -2.58 -5.37
CA VAL A 69 20.15 -2.15 -6.54
C VAL A 69 21.63 -1.87 -6.19
N GLU A 70 22.03 -2.02 -4.92
CA GLU A 70 23.44 -2.06 -4.51
C GLU A 70 23.92 -3.51 -4.29
#